data_AF-A0A3D3IY11-F1
#
_entry.id   AF-A0A3D3IY11-F1
#
_cell.length_a   1.000
_cell.length_b   1.000
_cell.length_c   1.000
_cell.angle_alpha   90.00
_cell.angle_beta   90.00
_cell.angle_gamma   90.00
#
_symmetry.space_group_name_H-M   'P 1'
#
loop_
_entity.id
_entity.type
_entity.pdbx_description
1 polymer ?
#
loop_
_entity_poly.entity_id
_entity_poly.type
_entity_poly.pdbx_seq_one_letter_code
_entity_poly.pdbx_strand_id
1 'polypeptide(L)'
;MLVRSWQQRMHLGSNDYTVFSYATESFDTIEELYAHATSQLEAGNHLSSATARRYLNNLMYEGFREIDPELQAKGIAGLSLDTKLILYESIAQEFHPQNLQYLMALNDEMGLARDFYACEAEESTSFFSMDNIETLQNQYPNLINSLDRLLKSPTSFNIEAKSNIFQQLVDAYCIYCEIPRLNVRCKFEEDEGLQGFYSAYDKSITLNTNTDNFRRNPLGTIETLIHEARHSKQHALAQAYRNGEIKESHSSYIAARLFHASLMTAGGYISPEFNYSGYRDQPAEMDARAAGGAAAAALKRNQKYLSATPQRAMQPNLAFTF
;
A
#
# COMPACT_ATOMS: atom_id res chain seq x y z
N MET A 1 35.84 8.59 -6.15
CA MET A 1 36.19 9.86 -6.84
C MET A 1 34.90 10.53 -7.34
N LEU A 2 33.97 10.87 -6.44
CA LEU A 2 32.59 11.28 -6.76
C LEU A 2 32.30 12.78 -6.55
N VAL A 3 33.19 13.54 -5.91
CA VAL A 3 32.83 14.85 -5.32
C VAL A 3 33.23 16.07 -6.17
N ARG A 4 34.07 15.92 -7.21
CA ARG A 4 34.64 17.08 -7.92
C ARG A 4 33.69 17.79 -8.90
N SER A 5 32.57 17.17 -9.32
CA SER A 5 31.55 17.79 -10.20
C SER A 5 30.52 18.66 -9.46
N TRP A 6 30.44 18.55 -8.14
CA TRP A 6 29.32 19.04 -7.33
C TRP A 6 29.27 20.57 -7.14
N GLN A 7 30.43 21.25 -7.17
CA GLN A 7 30.52 22.69 -6.85
C GLN A 7 29.86 23.62 -7.89
N GLN A 8 29.55 23.15 -9.10
CA GLN A 8 29.14 24.04 -10.19
C GLN A 8 27.63 24.22 -10.39
N ARG A 9 26.75 23.43 -9.74
CA ARG A 9 25.33 23.36 -10.16
C ARG A 9 24.29 23.91 -9.18
N MET A 10 24.61 24.09 -7.91
CA MET A 10 23.66 24.62 -6.93
C MET A 10 23.80 26.15 -6.77
N HIS A 11 23.37 26.92 -7.79
CA HIS A 11 23.03 28.33 -7.61
C HIS A 11 21.59 28.43 -7.09
N LEU A 12 21.42 28.20 -5.78
CA LEU A 12 20.18 28.50 -5.08
C LEU A 12 20.22 29.95 -4.60
N GLY A 13 19.12 30.68 -4.85
CA GLY A 13 19.00 32.13 -4.65
C GLY A 13 19.41 32.59 -3.26
N SER A 14 20.05 33.75 -3.23
CA SER A 14 20.98 34.29 -2.23
C SER A 14 20.46 34.60 -0.82
N ASN A 15 19.25 34.20 -0.42
CA ASN A 15 18.60 34.90 0.70
C ASN A 15 18.36 34.12 2.00
N ASP A 16 18.67 32.82 2.14
CA ASP A 16 18.35 32.15 3.43
C ASP A 16 19.22 30.96 3.88
N TYR A 17 20.38 30.67 3.30
CA TYR A 17 21.19 29.54 3.80
C TYR A 17 22.67 29.87 3.89
N THR A 18 23.21 29.75 5.11
CA THR A 18 24.62 29.42 5.32
C THR A 18 24.86 28.10 4.58
N VAL A 19 25.43 28.19 3.38
CA VAL A 19 25.78 27.03 2.57
C VAL A 19 26.82 26.25 3.36
N PHE A 20 26.45 25.04 3.80
CA PHE A 20 27.41 24.08 4.32
C PHE A 20 28.45 23.82 3.22
N SER A 21 29.69 24.28 3.44
CA SER A 21 30.78 24.04 2.50
C SER A 21 31.34 22.63 2.72
N TYR A 22 30.71 21.61 2.15
CA TYR A 22 31.23 20.23 2.13
C TYR A 22 32.44 20.06 1.19
N ALA A 23 33.07 21.15 0.78
CA ALA A 23 33.99 21.24 -0.34
C ALA A 23 35.34 20.51 -0.15
N THR A 24 35.60 19.88 1.00
CA THR A 24 36.91 19.28 1.28
C THR A 24 36.89 17.81 1.66
N GLU A 25 35.72 17.22 1.91
CA GLU A 25 35.63 15.83 2.40
C GLU A 25 35.14 14.89 1.31
N SER A 26 35.93 13.86 1.03
CA SER A 26 35.53 12.73 0.19
C SER A 26 34.97 11.64 1.09
N PHE A 27 33.72 11.24 0.84
CA PHE A 27 33.11 10.09 1.47
C PHE A 27 33.30 8.86 0.59
N ASP A 28 33.67 7.75 1.20
CA ASP A 28 33.84 6.47 0.52
C ASP A 28 32.53 5.68 0.49
N THR A 29 31.57 5.99 1.38
CA THR A 29 30.21 5.39 1.37
C THR A 29 29.08 6.41 1.54
N ILE A 30 27.85 5.98 1.22
CA ILE A 30 26.62 6.77 1.44
C ILE A 30 26.34 6.91 2.95
N GLU A 31 26.63 5.88 3.76
CA GLU A 31 26.46 5.96 5.22
C GLU A 31 27.39 7.00 5.84
N GLU A 32 28.61 7.18 5.34
CA GLU A 32 29.53 8.22 5.80
C GLU A 32 29.00 9.62 5.45
N LEU A 33 28.51 9.80 4.22
CA LEU A 33 27.86 11.04 3.79
C LEU A 33 26.62 11.32 4.66
N TYR A 34 25.80 10.30 4.93
CA TYR A 34 24.59 10.42 5.75
C TYR A 34 24.92 10.75 7.20
N ALA A 35 25.83 10.00 7.83
CA ALA A 35 26.27 10.21 9.20
C ALA A 35 26.89 11.60 9.38
N HIS A 36 27.71 12.04 8.41
CA HIS A 36 28.29 13.38 8.42
C HIS A 36 27.21 14.46 8.25
N ALA A 37 26.29 14.31 7.29
CA ALA A 37 25.19 15.27 7.11
C ALA A 37 24.27 15.33 8.34
N THR A 38 23.98 14.19 8.97
CA THR A 38 23.24 14.11 10.24
C THR A 38 24.01 14.81 11.36
N SER A 39 25.31 14.57 11.52
CA SER A 39 26.10 15.21 12.59
C SER A 39 26.20 16.73 12.40
N GLN A 40 26.29 17.20 11.14
CA GLN A 40 26.28 18.64 10.83
C GLN A 40 24.94 19.30 11.14
N LEU A 41 23.83 18.58 10.94
CA LEU A 41 22.50 19.05 11.31
C LEU A 41 22.28 19.06 12.83
N GLU A 42 22.83 18.09 13.55
CA GLU A 42 22.81 18.05 15.02
C GLU A 42 23.73 19.12 15.65
N ALA A 43 24.87 19.42 15.01
CA ALA A 43 25.78 20.48 15.44
C ALA A 43 25.25 21.90 15.08
N GLY A 44 24.44 22.01 14.03
CA GLY A 44 23.88 23.26 13.51
C GLY A 44 22.51 23.58 14.10
N ASN A 45 22.49 24.22 15.26
CA ASN A 45 21.32 24.58 16.07
C ASN A 45 20.27 25.54 15.43
N HIS A 46 20.03 25.54 14.10
CA HIS A 46 19.15 26.55 13.47
C HIS A 46 18.31 26.12 12.25
N LEU A 47 18.30 24.85 11.85
CA LEU A 47 17.37 24.39 10.81
C LEU A 47 16.14 23.73 11.44
N SER A 48 14.95 24.14 11.01
CA SER A 48 13.75 23.36 11.32
C SER A 48 13.97 21.92 10.83
N SER A 49 13.51 20.92 11.59
CA SER A 49 13.72 19.50 11.25
C SER A 49 13.23 19.16 9.83
N ALA A 50 12.22 19.88 9.33
CA ALA A 50 11.72 19.75 7.97
C ALA A 50 12.71 20.27 6.91
N THR A 51 13.34 21.41 7.15
CA THR A 51 14.34 21.99 6.24
C THR A 51 15.63 21.15 6.21
N ALA A 52 16.07 20.69 7.39
CA ALA A 52 17.18 19.79 7.56
C ALA A 52 16.97 18.46 6.80
N ARG A 53 15.80 17.84 6.98
CA ARG A 53 15.41 16.63 6.23
C ARG A 53 15.36 16.87 4.73
N ARG A 54 14.74 17.95 4.28
CA ARG A 54 14.67 18.26 2.85
C ARG A 54 16.06 18.46 2.22
N TYR A 55 16.99 19.03 2.97
CA TYR A 55 18.38 19.19 2.53
C TYR A 55 19.14 17.86 2.48
N LEU A 56 19.04 17.02 3.53
CA LEU A 56 19.55 15.65 3.57
C LEU A 56 19.00 14.80 2.42
N ASN A 57 17.70 14.92 2.16
CA ASN A 57 16.99 14.23 1.09
C ASN A 57 17.54 14.60 -0.28
N ASN A 58 17.75 15.89 -0.55
CA ASN A 58 18.36 16.37 -1.79
C ASN A 58 19.83 15.93 -1.91
N LEU A 59 20.57 15.91 -0.80
CA LEU A 59 21.96 15.47 -0.75
C LEU A 59 22.10 13.98 -1.07
N MET A 60 21.25 13.17 -0.44
CA MET A 60 21.13 11.75 -0.70
C MET A 60 20.72 11.50 -2.15
N TYR A 61 19.73 12.22 -2.66
CA TYR A 61 19.24 12.04 -4.02
C TYR A 61 20.27 12.41 -5.10
N GLU A 62 20.88 13.60 -5.05
CA GLU A 62 21.88 14.03 -6.03
C GLU A 62 23.17 13.21 -5.90
N GLY A 63 23.57 12.83 -4.67
CA GLY A 63 24.68 11.91 -4.44
C GLY A 63 24.41 10.53 -5.00
N PHE A 64 23.18 10.02 -4.82
CA PHE A 64 22.75 8.74 -5.38
C PHE A 64 22.78 8.77 -6.91
N ARG A 65 22.21 9.80 -7.56
CA ARG A 65 22.09 9.93 -9.02
C ARG A 65 23.43 9.93 -9.77
N GLU A 66 24.53 10.29 -9.12
CA GLU A 66 25.88 10.33 -9.73
C GLU A 66 26.70 9.04 -9.51
N ILE A 67 26.24 8.09 -8.70
CA ILE A 67 26.92 6.80 -8.47
C ILE A 67 26.64 5.85 -9.64
N ASP A 68 27.62 5.02 -9.99
CA ASP A 68 27.44 3.94 -10.97
C ASP A 68 26.27 3.01 -10.57
N PRO A 69 25.37 2.59 -11.49
CA PRO A 69 24.20 1.77 -11.15
C PRO A 69 24.50 0.46 -10.41
N GLU A 70 25.66 -0.16 -10.68
CA GLU A 70 26.09 -1.40 -10.02
C GLU A 70 26.60 -1.14 -8.59
N LEU A 71 27.21 0.02 -8.36
CA LEU A 71 27.62 0.51 -7.03
C LEU A 71 26.42 1.06 -6.24
N GLN A 72 25.42 1.63 -6.91
CA GLN A 72 24.16 2.04 -6.30
C GLN A 72 23.39 0.86 -5.72
N ALA A 73 23.22 -0.22 -6.49
CA ALA A 73 22.54 -1.43 -6.00
C ALA A 73 23.24 -2.04 -4.77
N LYS A 74 24.59 -2.12 -4.81
CA LYS A 74 25.40 -2.58 -3.66
C LYS A 74 25.35 -1.61 -2.47
N GLY A 75 25.24 -0.31 -2.74
CA GLY A 75 25.12 0.73 -1.71
C GLY A 75 23.76 0.68 -1.01
N ILE A 76 22.65 0.50 -1.76
CA ILE A 76 21.30 0.38 -1.17
C ILE A 76 21.23 -0.81 -0.20
N ALA A 77 21.80 -1.96 -0.58
CA ALA A 77 21.73 -3.17 0.24
C ALA A 77 22.26 -2.97 1.67
N GLY A 78 23.29 -2.12 1.85
CA GLY A 78 23.90 -1.78 3.14
C GLY A 78 23.12 -0.77 3.99
N LEU A 79 22.18 -0.03 3.40
CA LEU A 79 21.44 1.02 4.11
C LEU A 79 20.47 0.47 5.15
N SER A 80 20.32 1.20 6.25
CA SER A 80 19.26 0.95 7.23
C SER A 80 17.87 1.14 6.60
N LEU A 81 16.85 0.46 7.14
CA LEU A 81 15.47 0.61 6.67
C LEU A 81 15.00 2.07 6.70
N ASP A 82 15.31 2.80 7.77
CA ASP A 82 14.95 4.21 7.88
C ASP A 82 15.61 5.05 6.79
N THR A 83 16.90 4.80 6.51
CA THR A 83 17.63 5.49 5.43
C THR A 83 17.02 5.17 4.05
N LYS A 84 16.63 3.90 3.81
CA LYS A 84 15.95 3.50 2.57
C LYS A 84 14.60 4.21 2.41
N LEU A 85 13.80 4.31 3.48
CA LEU A 85 12.51 5.02 3.46
C LEU A 85 12.69 6.53 3.23
N ILE A 86 13.71 7.14 3.84
CA ILE A 86 14.04 8.55 3.59
C ILE A 86 14.40 8.76 2.12
N LEU A 87 15.26 7.89 1.57
CA LEU A 87 15.66 7.96 0.16
C LEU A 87 14.45 7.79 -0.77
N TYR A 88 13.57 6.83 -0.47
CA TYR A 88 12.33 6.59 -1.20
C TYR A 88 11.43 7.84 -1.20
N GLU A 89 11.16 8.43 -0.03
CA GLU A 89 10.36 9.66 0.11
C GLU A 89 10.97 10.83 -0.67
N SER A 90 12.30 10.93 -0.71
CA SER A 90 13.04 11.97 -1.44
C SER A 90 12.87 11.83 -2.94
N ILE A 91 13.10 10.61 -3.45
CA ILE A 91 12.98 10.27 -4.86
C ILE A 91 11.52 10.43 -5.32
N ALA A 92 10.56 10.00 -4.51
CA ALA A 92 9.13 10.05 -4.82
C ALA A 92 8.53 11.47 -4.78
N GLN A 93 9.27 12.50 -4.34
CA GLN A 93 8.86 13.91 -4.39
C GLN A 93 9.28 14.60 -5.70
N GLU A 94 10.33 14.09 -6.36
CA GLU A 94 10.79 14.60 -7.65
C GLU A 94 10.29 13.68 -8.76
N PHE A 95 9.16 14.04 -9.40
CA PHE A 95 8.66 13.28 -10.55
C PHE A 95 9.65 13.38 -11.72
N HIS A 96 10.48 12.36 -11.88
CA HIS A 96 11.35 12.19 -13.04
C HIS A 96 11.33 10.72 -13.50
N PRO A 97 11.14 10.40 -14.79
CA PRO A 97 11.07 9.00 -15.26
C PRO A 97 12.30 8.14 -14.89
N GLN A 98 13.49 8.75 -14.75
CA GLN A 98 14.71 8.05 -14.31
C GLN A 98 14.65 7.65 -12.83
N ASN A 99 13.84 8.35 -12.03
CA ASN A 99 13.64 8.05 -10.61
C ASN A 99 12.82 6.78 -10.39
N LEU A 100 12.06 6.37 -11.39
CA LEU A 100 11.25 5.15 -11.37
C LEU A 100 12.11 3.91 -11.14
N GLN A 101 13.24 3.81 -11.83
CA GLN A 101 14.16 2.67 -11.69
C GLN A 101 14.77 2.60 -10.28
N TYR A 102 15.00 3.75 -9.65
CA TYR A 102 15.54 3.82 -8.29
C TYR A 102 14.49 3.46 -7.23
N LEU A 103 13.24 3.91 -7.41
CA LEU A 103 12.13 3.48 -6.55
C LEU A 103 11.92 1.96 -6.62
N MET A 104 12.03 1.37 -7.82
CA MET A 104 11.95 -0.08 -8.01
C MET A 104 13.10 -0.81 -7.31
N ALA A 105 14.36 -0.38 -7.50
CA ALA A 105 15.50 -0.99 -6.83
C ALA A 105 15.43 -0.86 -5.29
N LEU A 106 14.95 0.28 -4.77
CA LEU A 106 14.70 0.45 -3.35
C LEU A 106 13.61 -0.48 -2.84
N ASN A 107 12.53 -0.67 -3.59
CA ASN A 107 11.48 -1.61 -3.21
C ASN A 107 11.98 -3.04 -3.12
N ASP A 108 12.78 -3.48 -4.09
CA ASP A 108 13.40 -4.81 -4.11
C ASP A 108 14.33 -5.00 -2.89
N GLU A 109 15.25 -4.04 -2.66
CA GLU A 109 16.26 -4.10 -1.59
C GLU A 109 15.72 -3.84 -0.19
N MET A 110 14.58 -3.15 -0.07
CA MET A 110 13.94 -2.97 1.21
C MET A 110 13.42 -4.30 1.77
N GLY A 111 13.22 -5.34 0.95
CA GLY A 111 12.70 -6.63 1.41
C GLY A 111 11.32 -6.57 2.07
N LEU A 112 10.76 -5.36 2.22
CA LEU A 112 9.42 -5.05 2.72
C LEU A 112 8.34 -5.77 1.90
N ALA A 113 8.68 -6.12 0.66
CA ALA A 113 7.93 -7.01 -0.21
C ALA A 113 7.56 -8.36 0.39
N ARG A 114 8.41 -8.95 1.23
CA ARG A 114 8.23 -10.36 1.62
C ARG A 114 7.81 -10.52 3.07
N ASP A 115 8.56 -9.96 4.01
CA ASP A 115 8.30 -10.19 5.43
C ASP A 115 7.24 -9.22 5.98
N PHE A 116 7.24 -7.97 5.51
CA PHE A 116 6.24 -6.99 5.90
C PHE A 116 4.86 -7.31 5.25
N TYR A 117 4.80 -7.69 3.97
CA TYR A 117 3.54 -8.16 3.36
C TYR A 117 3.10 -9.55 3.82
N ALA A 118 3.99 -10.41 4.31
CA ALA A 118 3.59 -11.67 4.93
C ALA A 118 2.75 -11.44 6.20
N CYS A 119 3.13 -10.48 7.05
CA CYS A 119 2.37 -10.10 8.24
C CYS A 119 0.97 -9.57 7.88
N GLU A 120 0.87 -8.74 6.84
CA GLU A 120 -0.42 -8.20 6.38
C GLU A 120 -1.28 -9.25 5.63
N ALA A 121 -0.63 -10.24 4.99
CA ALA A 121 -1.31 -11.41 4.43
C ALA A 121 -1.87 -12.34 5.52
N GLU A 122 -1.26 -12.39 6.70
CA GLU A 122 -1.82 -13.09 7.87
C GLU A 122 -3.11 -12.43 8.37
N GLU A 123 -3.18 -11.09 8.41
CA GLU A 123 -4.42 -10.35 8.73
C GLU A 123 -5.53 -10.72 7.74
N SER A 124 -5.22 -10.71 6.43
CA SER A 124 -6.22 -11.05 5.40
C SER A 124 -6.60 -12.54 5.40
N THR A 125 -5.68 -13.42 5.77
CA THR A 125 -5.98 -14.85 6.03
C THR A 125 -6.93 -14.99 7.21
N SER A 126 -6.76 -14.14 8.23
CA SER A 126 -7.57 -14.14 9.45
C SER A 126 -8.99 -13.65 9.22
N PHE A 127 -9.23 -12.78 8.21
CA PHE A 127 -10.57 -12.32 7.83
C PHE A 127 -11.55 -13.48 7.56
N PHE A 128 -11.09 -14.54 6.90
CA PHE A 128 -11.87 -15.77 6.69
C PHE A 128 -11.43 -16.92 7.60
N SER A 129 -10.83 -16.66 8.77
CA SER A 129 -10.58 -17.67 9.79
C SER A 129 -11.89 -18.24 10.35
N MET A 130 -11.84 -19.40 11.02
CA MET A 130 -13.03 -20.01 11.62
C MET A 130 -13.72 -19.10 12.63
N ASP A 131 -12.93 -18.47 13.51
CA ASP A 131 -13.44 -17.57 14.55
C ASP A 131 -14.11 -16.32 13.93
N ASN A 132 -13.53 -15.80 12.84
CA ASN A 132 -14.14 -14.70 12.11
C ASN A 132 -15.37 -15.12 11.29
N ILE A 133 -15.43 -16.35 10.77
CA ILE A 133 -16.63 -16.83 10.07
C ILE A 133 -17.84 -16.80 11.01
N GLU A 134 -17.70 -17.20 12.28
CA GLU A 134 -18.79 -17.12 13.26
C GLU A 134 -19.20 -15.66 13.53
N THR A 135 -18.23 -14.77 13.66
CA THR A 135 -18.47 -13.32 13.83
C THR A 135 -19.22 -12.74 12.62
N LEU A 136 -18.76 -13.07 11.41
CA LEU A 136 -19.39 -12.68 10.15
C LEU A 136 -20.81 -13.22 10.02
N GLN A 137 -21.08 -14.45 10.49
CA GLN A 137 -22.43 -15.01 10.50
C GLN A 137 -23.36 -14.24 11.45
N ASN A 138 -22.86 -13.81 12.60
CA ASN A 138 -23.67 -13.05 13.54
C ASN A 138 -23.97 -11.64 13.03
N GLN A 139 -23.01 -10.98 12.38
CA GLN A 139 -23.17 -9.61 11.86
C GLN A 139 -23.90 -9.59 10.50
N TYR A 140 -23.66 -10.59 9.66
CA TYR A 140 -24.18 -10.72 8.30
C TYR A 140 -24.76 -12.13 8.08
N PRO A 141 -25.93 -12.43 8.67
CA PRO A 141 -26.48 -13.80 8.71
C PRO A 141 -26.72 -14.45 7.34
N ASN A 142 -26.84 -13.63 6.29
CA ASN A 142 -27.02 -14.11 4.92
C ASN A 142 -25.74 -14.12 4.08
N LEU A 143 -24.66 -13.47 4.53
CA LEU A 143 -23.44 -13.30 3.73
C LEU A 143 -22.76 -14.65 3.48
N ILE A 144 -22.51 -15.44 4.52
CA ILE A 144 -21.82 -16.73 4.40
C ILE A 144 -22.58 -17.71 3.50
N ASN A 145 -23.90 -17.80 3.66
CA ASN A 145 -24.75 -18.65 2.81
C ASN A 145 -24.75 -18.16 1.35
N SER A 146 -24.77 -16.85 1.14
CA SER A 146 -24.77 -16.28 -0.20
C SER A 146 -23.43 -16.45 -0.89
N LEU A 147 -22.32 -16.33 -0.15
CA LEU A 147 -20.98 -16.64 -0.63
C LEU A 147 -20.85 -18.12 -1.01
N ASP A 148 -21.28 -19.05 -0.16
CA ASP A 148 -21.24 -20.49 -0.49
C ASP A 148 -22.02 -20.82 -1.76
N ARG A 149 -23.23 -20.28 -1.90
CA ARG A 149 -24.05 -20.44 -3.11
C ARG A 149 -23.40 -19.80 -4.33
N LEU A 150 -22.84 -18.60 -4.20
CA LEU A 150 -22.15 -17.91 -5.29
C LEU A 150 -20.93 -18.71 -5.76
N LEU A 151 -20.17 -19.30 -4.83
CA LEU A 151 -19.00 -20.13 -5.14
C LEU A 151 -19.40 -21.45 -5.82
N LYS A 152 -20.53 -22.07 -5.44
CA LYS A 152 -21.02 -23.33 -6.01
C LYS A 152 -21.70 -23.13 -7.37
N SER A 153 -22.43 -22.04 -7.55
CA SER A 153 -23.28 -21.78 -8.72
C SER A 153 -23.17 -20.31 -9.17
N PRO A 154 -22.00 -19.86 -9.67
CA PRO A 154 -21.78 -18.44 -9.99
C PRO A 154 -22.71 -17.88 -11.07
N THR A 155 -23.21 -18.73 -11.98
CA THR A 155 -24.13 -18.34 -13.05
C THR A 155 -25.59 -18.28 -12.61
N SER A 156 -25.93 -18.74 -11.40
CA SER A 156 -27.31 -18.63 -10.89
C SER A 156 -27.65 -17.26 -10.32
N PHE A 157 -26.68 -16.34 -10.26
CA PHE A 157 -26.84 -14.99 -9.74
C PHE A 157 -26.81 -13.98 -10.89
N ASN A 158 -27.82 -13.11 -10.93
CA ASN A 158 -27.77 -11.92 -11.78
C ASN A 158 -26.79 -10.88 -11.19
N ILE A 159 -26.51 -9.82 -11.94
CA ILE A 159 -25.55 -8.77 -11.53
C ILE A 159 -25.97 -8.14 -10.19
N GLU A 160 -27.25 -7.83 -10.00
CA GLU A 160 -27.76 -7.21 -8.78
C GLU A 160 -27.54 -8.09 -7.53
N ALA A 161 -27.86 -9.37 -7.62
CA ALA A 161 -27.66 -10.31 -6.53
C ALA A 161 -26.16 -10.48 -6.20
N LYS A 162 -25.29 -10.49 -7.22
CA LYS A 162 -23.83 -10.47 -7.02
C LYS A 162 -23.39 -9.19 -6.32
N SER A 163 -23.82 -8.02 -6.79
CA SER A 163 -23.51 -6.72 -6.20
C SER A 163 -23.88 -6.66 -4.71
N ASN A 164 -25.05 -7.16 -4.32
CA ASN A 164 -25.47 -7.16 -2.92
C ASN A 164 -24.60 -8.06 -2.03
N ILE A 165 -24.12 -9.19 -2.55
CA ILE A 165 -23.19 -10.08 -1.84
C ILE A 165 -21.83 -9.38 -1.70
N PHE A 166 -21.36 -8.78 -2.78
CA PHE A 166 -20.08 -8.07 -2.81
C PHE A 166 -20.06 -6.83 -1.91
N GLN A 167 -21.16 -6.07 -1.85
CA GLN A 167 -21.30 -4.96 -0.91
C GLN A 167 -21.21 -5.43 0.54
N GLN A 168 -21.94 -6.48 0.92
CA GLN A 168 -21.88 -7.03 2.29
C GLN A 168 -20.48 -7.55 2.64
N LEU A 169 -19.81 -8.20 1.68
CA LEU A 169 -18.43 -8.66 1.85
C LEU A 169 -17.47 -7.50 2.11
N VAL A 170 -17.55 -6.43 1.29
CA VAL A 170 -16.70 -5.25 1.46
C VAL A 170 -17.01 -4.52 2.75
N ASP A 171 -18.29 -4.36 3.12
CA ASP A 171 -18.67 -3.75 4.40
C ASP A 171 -18.07 -4.52 5.59
N ALA A 172 -18.14 -5.86 5.54
CA ALA A 172 -17.57 -6.71 6.57
C ALA A 172 -16.05 -6.57 6.65
N TYR A 173 -15.36 -6.52 5.50
CA TYR A 173 -13.91 -6.31 5.46
C TYR A 173 -13.52 -4.91 5.96
N CYS A 174 -14.28 -3.87 5.58
CA CYS A 174 -14.07 -2.51 6.07
C CYS A 174 -14.18 -2.42 7.59
N ILE A 175 -15.18 -3.08 8.19
CA ILE A 175 -15.34 -3.16 9.65
C ILE A 175 -14.15 -3.91 10.28
N TYR A 176 -13.77 -5.05 9.71
CA TYR A 176 -12.66 -5.86 10.20
C TYR A 176 -11.34 -5.08 10.21
N CYS A 177 -11.07 -4.31 9.15
CA CYS A 177 -9.88 -3.48 9.02
C CYS A 177 -10.00 -2.10 9.69
N GLU A 178 -11.12 -1.79 10.34
CA GLU A 178 -11.40 -0.49 10.97
C GLU A 178 -11.29 0.71 10.00
N ILE A 179 -11.72 0.54 8.75
CA ILE A 179 -11.69 1.57 7.71
C ILE A 179 -13.10 2.04 7.33
N PRO A 180 -13.24 3.25 6.75
CA PRO A 180 -14.53 3.72 6.25
C PRO A 180 -15.15 2.75 5.25
N ARG A 181 -16.49 2.63 5.30
CA ARG A 181 -17.24 1.81 4.33
C ARG A 181 -17.07 2.33 2.91
N LEU A 182 -17.08 1.39 1.97
CA LEU A 182 -16.92 1.65 0.55
C LEU A 182 -18.20 1.28 -0.20
N ASN A 183 -18.50 2.02 -1.26
CA ASN A 183 -19.59 1.67 -2.17
C ASN A 183 -19.07 0.72 -3.26
N VAL A 184 -19.70 -0.45 -3.42
CA VAL A 184 -19.39 -1.38 -4.51
C VAL A 184 -20.31 -1.09 -5.69
N ARG A 185 -19.72 -0.88 -6.87
CA ARG A 185 -20.41 -0.66 -8.13
C ARG A 185 -20.01 -1.73 -9.12
N CYS A 186 -20.97 -2.36 -9.77
CA CYS A 186 -20.71 -3.29 -10.87
C CYS A 186 -21.06 -2.59 -12.18
N LYS A 187 -20.05 -2.33 -13.01
CA LYS A 187 -20.21 -1.63 -14.29
C LYS A 187 -19.66 -2.46 -15.44
N PHE A 188 -20.17 -2.24 -16.63
CA PHE A 188 -19.55 -2.80 -17.83
C PHE A 188 -18.41 -1.87 -18.25
N GLU A 189 -17.20 -2.40 -18.33
CA GLU A 189 -16.05 -1.70 -18.92
C GLU A 189 -15.58 -2.52 -20.13
N GLU A 190 -15.32 -1.84 -21.26
CA GLU A 190 -14.91 -2.51 -22.50
C GLU A 190 -13.55 -3.21 -22.37
N ASP A 191 -12.64 -2.64 -21.58
CA ASP A 191 -11.34 -3.24 -21.29
C ASP A 191 -11.48 -4.43 -20.34
N GLU A 192 -11.44 -5.64 -20.90
CA GLU A 192 -11.47 -6.90 -20.14
C GLU A 192 -10.24 -7.11 -19.24
N GLY A 193 -9.15 -6.38 -19.47
CA GLY A 193 -7.94 -6.43 -18.64
C GLY A 193 -8.13 -5.78 -17.27
N LEU A 194 -9.05 -4.80 -17.17
CA LEU A 194 -9.38 -4.14 -15.92
C LEU A 194 -10.46 -4.93 -15.18
N GLN A 195 -10.10 -5.58 -14.07
CA GLN A 195 -11.02 -6.38 -13.26
C GLN A 195 -11.83 -5.52 -12.28
N GLY A 196 -11.19 -4.49 -11.74
CA GLY A 196 -11.79 -3.50 -10.89
C GLY A 196 -10.80 -2.40 -10.57
N PHE A 197 -11.27 -1.39 -9.84
CA PHE A 197 -10.43 -0.33 -9.30
C PHE A 197 -11.09 0.33 -8.07
N TYR A 198 -10.25 0.77 -7.14
CA TYR A 198 -10.60 1.64 -6.04
C TYR A 198 -10.50 3.12 -6.43
N SER A 199 -11.52 3.90 -6.05
CA SER A 199 -11.51 5.35 -6.16
C SER A 199 -11.50 6.00 -4.78
N ALA A 200 -10.37 6.64 -4.49
CA ALA A 200 -10.15 7.44 -3.30
C ALA A 200 -11.10 8.65 -3.16
N TYR A 201 -11.55 9.21 -4.29
CA TYR A 201 -12.35 10.43 -4.36
C TYR A 201 -13.78 10.20 -3.87
N ASP A 202 -14.44 9.16 -4.39
CA ASP A 202 -15.84 8.86 -4.08
C ASP A 202 -16.02 7.64 -3.15
N LYS A 203 -14.92 7.13 -2.60
CA LYS A 203 -14.88 5.99 -1.67
C LYS A 203 -15.65 4.80 -2.23
N SER A 204 -15.31 4.42 -3.45
CA SER A 204 -15.97 3.32 -4.15
C SER A 204 -14.99 2.31 -4.73
N ILE A 205 -15.47 1.08 -4.88
CA ILE A 205 -14.84 0.03 -5.66
C ILE A 205 -15.73 -0.21 -6.87
N THR A 206 -15.16 -0.11 -8.07
CA THR A 206 -15.86 -0.50 -9.29
C THR A 206 -15.34 -1.85 -9.76
N LEU A 207 -16.25 -2.80 -9.98
CA LEU A 207 -15.97 -4.10 -10.59
C LEU A 207 -16.41 -4.10 -12.05
N ASN A 208 -15.55 -4.62 -12.93
CA ASN A 208 -15.88 -4.79 -14.33
C ASN A 208 -16.67 -6.09 -14.56
N THR A 209 -17.93 -5.93 -14.96
CA THR A 209 -18.86 -7.03 -15.25
C THR A 209 -18.57 -7.73 -16.57
N ASN A 210 -17.74 -7.14 -17.44
CA ASN A 210 -17.30 -7.74 -18.70
C ASN A 210 -16.18 -8.79 -18.51
N THR A 211 -15.68 -9.01 -17.29
CA THR A 211 -14.61 -9.99 -17.07
C THR A 211 -15.12 -11.42 -16.89
N ASP A 212 -14.32 -12.41 -17.28
CA ASP A 212 -14.59 -13.82 -16.98
C ASP A 212 -14.56 -14.08 -15.47
N ASN A 213 -13.74 -13.33 -14.72
CA ASN A 213 -13.73 -13.36 -13.26
C ASN A 213 -15.11 -13.04 -12.70
N PHE A 214 -15.68 -11.89 -13.06
CA PHE A 214 -17.03 -11.51 -12.60
C PHE A 214 -18.10 -12.54 -13.01
N ARG A 215 -18.03 -13.04 -14.25
CA ARG A 215 -19.07 -13.91 -14.82
C ARG A 215 -19.02 -15.33 -14.25
N ARG A 216 -17.82 -15.91 -14.14
CA ARG A 216 -17.62 -17.37 -13.95
C ARG A 216 -16.67 -17.74 -12.82
N ASN A 217 -15.79 -16.84 -12.39
CA ASN A 217 -14.82 -17.11 -11.32
C ASN A 217 -15.03 -16.17 -10.12
N PRO A 218 -16.01 -16.46 -9.25
CA PRO A 218 -16.34 -15.61 -8.11
C PRO A 218 -15.19 -15.47 -7.10
N LEU A 219 -14.28 -16.45 -7.00
CA LEU A 219 -13.08 -16.33 -6.17
C LEU A 219 -12.16 -15.23 -6.70
N GLY A 220 -11.97 -15.15 -8.01
CA GLY A 220 -11.20 -14.07 -8.64
C GLY A 220 -11.83 -12.70 -8.39
N THR A 221 -13.16 -12.59 -8.45
CA THR A 221 -13.85 -11.33 -8.11
C THR A 221 -13.71 -10.96 -6.63
N ILE A 222 -13.77 -11.94 -5.73
CA ILE A 222 -13.55 -11.72 -4.29
C ILE A 222 -12.12 -11.27 -4.03
N GLU A 223 -11.14 -11.90 -4.68
CA GLU A 223 -9.73 -11.47 -4.65
C GLU A 223 -9.59 -10.00 -5.10
N THR A 224 -10.22 -9.61 -6.23
CA THR A 224 -10.26 -8.22 -6.69
C THR A 224 -10.90 -7.30 -5.64
N LEU A 225 -12.05 -7.64 -5.08
CA LEU A 225 -12.73 -6.80 -4.08
C LEU A 225 -11.88 -6.52 -2.85
N ILE A 226 -11.23 -7.56 -2.31
CA ILE A 226 -10.37 -7.41 -1.13
C ILE A 226 -9.11 -6.62 -1.49
N HIS A 227 -8.54 -6.84 -2.67
CA HIS A 227 -7.43 -6.03 -3.20
C HIS A 227 -7.81 -4.54 -3.25
N GLU A 228 -8.94 -4.20 -3.86
CA GLU A 228 -9.40 -2.79 -3.94
C GLU A 228 -9.76 -2.22 -2.57
N ALA A 229 -10.36 -3.01 -1.67
CA ALA A 229 -10.65 -2.57 -0.32
C ALA A 229 -9.35 -2.34 0.49
N ARG A 230 -8.30 -3.14 0.23
CA ARG A 230 -6.99 -2.96 0.83
C ARG A 230 -6.35 -1.63 0.41
N HIS A 231 -6.51 -1.19 -0.83
CA HIS A 231 -6.09 0.15 -1.25
C HIS A 231 -6.76 1.26 -0.42
N SER A 232 -8.01 1.08 0.00
CA SER A 232 -8.65 2.03 0.92
C SER A 232 -8.00 2.06 2.30
N LYS A 233 -7.57 0.91 2.85
CA LYS A 233 -6.80 0.85 4.11
C LYS A 233 -5.46 1.56 3.98
N GLN A 234 -4.73 1.29 2.90
CA GLN A 234 -3.45 1.94 2.62
C GLN A 234 -3.60 3.46 2.54
N HIS A 235 -4.65 3.94 1.87
CA HIS A 235 -4.94 5.37 1.79
C HIS A 235 -5.31 5.96 3.16
N ALA A 236 -6.11 5.26 3.98
CA ALA A 236 -6.43 5.70 5.34
C ALA A 236 -5.16 5.81 6.22
N LEU A 237 -4.27 4.82 6.16
CA LEU A 237 -2.99 4.83 6.87
C LEU A 237 -2.09 5.99 6.40
N ALA A 238 -1.95 6.16 5.09
CA ALA A 238 -1.17 7.24 4.50
C ALA A 238 -1.67 8.62 4.95
N GLN A 239 -3.00 8.81 4.98
CA GLN A 239 -3.63 10.05 5.43
C GLN A 239 -3.40 10.29 6.94
N ALA A 240 -3.56 9.27 7.77
CA ALA A 240 -3.33 9.37 9.22
C ALA A 240 -1.86 9.67 9.54
N TYR A 241 -0.91 9.09 8.81
CA TYR A 241 0.50 9.45 8.91
C TYR A 241 0.75 10.91 8.49
N ARG A 242 0.22 11.33 7.35
CA ARG A 242 0.32 12.72 6.87
C ARG A 242 -0.23 13.73 7.90
N ASN A 243 -1.30 13.37 8.60
CA ASN A 243 -1.91 14.21 9.62
C ASN A 243 -1.17 14.17 10.98
N GLY A 244 -0.14 13.32 11.14
CA GLY A 244 0.60 13.15 12.39
C GLY A 244 -0.13 12.33 13.46
N GLU A 245 -1.19 11.61 13.08
CA GLU A 245 -1.96 10.72 13.95
C GLU A 245 -1.18 9.43 14.21
N ILE A 246 -0.50 8.90 13.19
CA ILE A 246 0.41 7.76 13.30
C ILE A 246 1.84 8.25 13.54
N LYS A 247 2.42 7.83 14.66
CA LYS A 247 3.78 8.15 15.14
C LYS A 247 4.67 6.92 15.23
N GLU A 248 5.98 7.11 15.35
CA GLU A 248 7.02 6.04 15.40
C GLU A 248 6.71 4.90 16.39
N SER A 249 6.02 5.19 17.49
CA SER A 249 5.64 4.20 18.49
C SER A 249 4.50 3.26 18.06
N HIS A 250 3.81 3.53 16.95
CA HIS A 250 2.70 2.70 16.47
C HIS A 250 3.22 1.58 15.57
N SER A 251 2.67 0.38 15.70
CA SER A 251 3.02 -0.77 14.86
C SER A 251 2.81 -0.51 13.36
N SER A 252 1.83 0.34 13.01
CA SER A 252 1.52 0.73 11.64
C SER A 252 2.41 1.85 11.08
N TYR A 253 3.36 2.38 11.83
CA TYR A 253 4.16 3.55 11.43
C TYR A 253 4.91 3.33 10.11
N ILE A 254 5.64 2.22 9.99
CA ILE A 254 6.41 1.89 8.78
C ILE A 254 5.48 1.71 7.57
N ALA A 255 4.36 1.00 7.77
CA ALA A 255 3.32 0.80 6.76
C ALA A 255 2.79 2.14 6.23
N ALA A 256 2.35 2.99 7.15
CA ALA A 256 1.70 4.25 6.86
C ALA A 256 2.66 5.23 6.17
N ARG A 257 3.93 5.22 6.58
CA ARG A 257 5.00 5.98 5.96
C ARG A 257 5.26 5.53 4.51
N LEU A 258 5.35 4.23 4.27
CA LEU A 258 5.53 3.65 2.93
C LEU A 258 4.33 3.95 2.01
N PHE A 259 3.10 3.80 2.52
CA PHE A 259 1.89 4.13 1.76
C PHE A 259 1.76 5.62 1.49
N HIS A 260 2.16 6.48 2.42
CA HIS A 260 2.23 7.91 2.17
C HIS A 260 3.20 8.25 1.03
N ALA A 261 4.40 7.67 1.04
CA ALA A 261 5.40 7.89 0.01
C ALA A 261 5.03 7.29 -1.35
N SER A 262 4.22 6.23 -1.39
CA SER A 262 3.79 5.59 -2.65
C SER A 262 2.46 6.14 -3.20
N LEU A 263 1.53 6.58 -2.35
CA LEU A 263 0.18 6.97 -2.79
C LEU A 263 -0.07 8.48 -2.77
N MET A 264 0.64 9.24 -1.93
CA MET A 264 0.30 10.65 -1.66
C MET A 264 1.34 11.66 -2.12
N THR A 265 2.54 11.24 -2.54
CA THR A 265 3.56 12.14 -3.11
C THR A 265 3.47 12.18 -4.63
N ALA A 266 3.84 13.33 -5.21
CA ALA A 266 3.81 13.52 -6.66
C ALA A 266 4.85 12.63 -7.34
N GLY A 267 4.40 11.51 -7.93
CA GLY A 267 5.27 10.54 -8.61
C GLY A 267 5.62 9.30 -7.82
N GLY A 268 5.08 9.18 -6.60
CA GLY A 268 5.20 7.95 -5.82
C GLY A 268 4.42 6.78 -6.41
N TYR A 269 3.31 7.04 -7.10
CA TYR A 269 2.45 6.01 -7.69
C TYR A 269 2.75 5.83 -9.17
N ILE A 270 3.09 4.60 -9.54
CA ILE A 270 3.33 4.21 -10.93
C ILE A 270 2.00 3.74 -11.49
N SER A 271 1.51 4.36 -12.57
CA SER A 271 0.29 3.88 -13.21
C SER A 271 0.60 2.75 -14.21
N PRO A 272 -0.35 1.81 -14.42
CA PRO A 272 -0.15 0.70 -15.36
C PRO A 272 0.06 1.17 -16.81
N GLU A 273 -0.47 2.33 -17.19
CA GLU A 273 -0.31 2.92 -18.53
C GLU A 273 1.12 3.39 -18.80
N PHE A 274 1.85 3.84 -17.77
CA PHE A 274 3.24 4.29 -17.90
C PHE A 274 4.24 3.13 -17.81
N ASN A 275 4.05 2.21 -16.87
CA ASN A 275 4.93 1.06 -16.66
C ASN A 275 4.17 -0.08 -15.98
N TYR A 276 3.63 -1.00 -16.78
CA TYR A 276 2.85 -2.13 -16.26
C TYR A 276 3.64 -3.02 -15.29
N SER A 277 4.92 -3.32 -15.56
CA SER A 277 5.77 -4.09 -14.64
C SER A 277 5.99 -3.35 -13.32
N GLY A 278 6.43 -2.08 -13.38
CA GLY A 278 6.68 -1.28 -12.19
C GLY A 278 5.42 -1.02 -11.36
N TYR A 279 4.28 -0.85 -12.02
CA TYR A 279 2.97 -0.83 -11.37
C TYR A 279 2.72 -2.10 -10.57
N ARG A 280 3.09 -3.28 -11.09
CA ARG A 280 2.89 -4.52 -10.33
C ARG A 280 3.83 -4.64 -9.14
N ASP A 281 5.04 -4.14 -9.25
CA ASP A 281 6.08 -4.33 -8.24
C ASP A 281 6.08 -3.22 -7.18
N GLN A 282 5.15 -2.26 -7.23
CA GLN A 282 5.07 -1.21 -6.23
C GLN A 282 4.46 -1.71 -4.90
N PRO A 283 4.94 -1.20 -3.75
CA PRO A 283 4.53 -1.59 -2.41
C PRO A 283 3.03 -1.73 -2.17
N ALA A 284 2.28 -0.70 -2.53
CA ALA A 284 0.84 -0.65 -2.36
C ALA A 284 0.14 -1.79 -3.13
N GLU A 285 0.62 -2.11 -4.32
CA GLU A 285 0.04 -3.14 -5.17
C GLU A 285 0.42 -4.56 -4.73
N MET A 286 1.65 -4.75 -4.28
CA MET A 286 2.10 -6.03 -3.71
C MET A 286 1.30 -6.39 -2.45
N ASP A 287 1.15 -5.44 -1.54
CA ASP A 287 0.34 -5.58 -0.33
C ASP A 287 -1.12 -5.90 -0.65
N ALA A 288 -1.73 -5.14 -1.58
CA ALA A 288 -3.12 -5.35 -1.98
C ALA A 288 -3.34 -6.72 -2.64
N ARG A 289 -2.41 -7.19 -3.50
CA ARG A 289 -2.50 -8.53 -4.11
C ARG A 289 -2.29 -9.64 -3.09
N ALA A 290 -1.35 -9.47 -2.18
CA ALA A 290 -1.13 -10.43 -1.09
C ALA A 290 -2.39 -10.57 -0.23
N ALA A 291 -3.03 -9.45 0.14
CA ALA A 291 -4.28 -9.43 0.89
C ALA A 291 -5.42 -10.13 0.13
N GLY A 292 -5.66 -9.75 -1.14
CA GLY A 292 -6.69 -10.36 -1.98
C GLY A 292 -6.50 -11.87 -2.15
N GLY A 293 -5.28 -12.29 -2.50
CA GLY A 293 -4.95 -13.70 -2.70
C GLY A 293 -5.07 -14.52 -1.41
N ALA A 294 -4.62 -13.97 -0.27
CA ALA A 294 -4.72 -14.61 1.03
C ALA A 294 -6.18 -14.82 1.46
N ALA A 295 -7.03 -13.79 1.30
CA ALA A 295 -8.45 -13.86 1.63
C ALA A 295 -9.19 -14.88 0.73
N ALA A 296 -8.96 -14.86 -0.58
CA ALA A 296 -9.56 -15.82 -1.51
C ALA A 296 -9.12 -17.27 -1.21
N ALA A 297 -7.84 -17.47 -0.89
CA ALA A 297 -7.31 -18.78 -0.50
C ALA A 297 -7.92 -19.27 0.84
N ALA A 298 -8.07 -18.39 1.82
CA ALA A 298 -8.70 -18.70 3.10
C ALA A 298 -10.18 -19.07 2.93
N LEU A 299 -10.93 -18.29 2.16
CA LEU A 299 -12.34 -18.59 1.82
C LEU A 299 -12.48 -19.96 1.14
N LYS A 300 -11.61 -20.26 0.16
CA LYS A 300 -11.60 -21.56 -0.52
C LYS A 300 -11.29 -22.71 0.45
N ARG A 301 -10.28 -22.57 1.32
CA ARG A 301 -9.95 -23.60 2.33
C ARG A 301 -11.11 -23.85 3.30
N ASN A 302 -11.82 -22.78 3.67
CA ASN A 302 -12.88 -22.83 4.68
C ASN A 302 -14.28 -23.00 4.07
N GLN A 303 -14.40 -23.16 2.75
CA GLN A 303 -15.67 -23.32 2.06
C GLN A 303 -16.55 -24.45 2.63
N LYS A 304 -15.92 -25.57 3.03
CA LYS A 304 -16.63 -26.70 3.64
C LYS A 304 -17.33 -26.35 4.95
N TYR A 305 -16.86 -25.34 5.67
CA TYR A 305 -17.47 -24.88 6.91
C TYR A 305 -18.61 -23.91 6.68
N LEU A 306 -18.63 -23.19 5.55
CA LEU A 306 -19.73 -22.30 5.17
C LEU A 306 -21.06 -23.06 5.02
N SER A 307 -21.01 -24.32 4.59
CA SER A 307 -22.18 -25.18 4.40
C SER A 307 -22.48 -26.12 5.57
N ALA A 308 -21.58 -26.20 6.55
CA ALA A 308 -21.73 -27.08 7.71
C ALA A 308 -22.28 -26.38 8.95
N THR A 309 -22.26 -25.04 9.02
CA THR A 309 -22.84 -24.33 10.15
C THR A 309 -24.37 -24.46 10.11
N PRO A 310 -25.00 -25.16 11.07
CA PRO A 310 -26.45 -25.15 11.18
C PRO A 310 -26.89 -23.70 11.33
N GLN A 311 -27.95 -23.30 10.62
CA GLN A 311 -28.64 -22.06 10.97
C GLN A 311 -28.98 -22.17 12.46
N ARG A 312 -28.24 -21.47 13.34
CA ARG A 312 -28.80 -21.13 14.64
C ARG A 312 -30.04 -20.35 14.27
N ALA A 313 -31.21 -20.99 14.40
CA ALA A 313 -32.49 -20.35 14.21
C ALA A 313 -32.38 -19.01 14.94
N MET A 314 -32.47 -17.91 14.19
CA MET A 314 -32.41 -16.57 14.78
C MET A 314 -33.42 -16.60 15.91
N GLN A 315 -32.95 -16.65 17.15
CA GLN A 315 -33.86 -16.51 18.27
C GLN A 315 -34.45 -15.12 18.07
N PRO A 316 -35.79 -15.00 17.95
CA PRO A 316 -36.41 -13.71 17.75
C PRO A 316 -35.88 -12.82 18.87
N ASN A 317 -35.21 -11.73 18.49
CA ASN A 317 -34.72 -10.73 19.42
C ASN A 317 -35.87 -10.44 20.38
N LEU A 318 -35.70 -10.84 21.65
CA LEU A 318 -36.56 -10.37 22.72
C LEU A 318 -36.46 -8.86 22.66
N ALA A 319 -37.55 -8.24 22.20
CA ALA A 319 -37.67 -6.82 22.09
C ALA A 319 -37.32 -6.23 23.47
N PHE A 320 -36.22 -5.48 23.53
CA PHE A 320 -36.02 -4.54 24.62
C PHE A 320 -37.10 -3.47 24.46
N THR A 321 -38.22 -3.66 25.16
CA THR A 321 -39.14 -2.58 25.50
C THR A 321 -38.41 -1.67 26.48
N PHE A 322 -38.14 -0.44 26.03
CA PHE A 322 -37.74 0.68 26.89
C PHE A 322 -38.88 1.04 27.87
#